data_AF-A0AA86QAA4-F1
#
_entry.id   AF-A0AA86QAA4-F1
#
_cell.length_a   1.000
_cell.length_b   1.000
_cell.length_c   1.000
_cell.angle_alpha   90.00
_cell.angle_beta   90.00
_cell.angle_gamma   90.00
#
_symmetry.space_group_name_H-M   'P 1'
#
loop_
_entity.id
_entity.type
_entity.pdbx_description
1 polymer ?
#
loop_
_entity_poly.entity_id
_entity_poly.type
_entity_poly.pdbx_seq_one_letter_code
_entity_poly.pdbx_strand_id
1 'polypeptide(L)'
;MEQWFQAAQQGDYQYIKDNIILARSVDQMFGNKTAMMYAAQENHYKIVNILLPFEAKMQNAQGSTALHLAVSKSSFDVIKILATFESDVRNNKGKTALEIATEKNQLDIIDLFEHSSMYEPRASASFILLPDVKNEQLSKLQKMNDELKLTLRKQEQINKEFKFTVQSLGNEQKNDLCIKEQNIKAEKMEYEMKLEYIDAEVQQLKQEVNELENVAEQVMQLVKQKITQKTK
;
A
#
# COMPACT_ATOMS: atom_id res chain seq x y z
N MET A 1 -3.36 -26.75 -17.41
CA MET A 1 -2.54 -25.52 -17.34
C MET A 1 -3.51 -24.36 -17.43
N GLU A 2 -3.46 -23.41 -16.50
CA GLU A 2 -4.34 -22.23 -16.51
C GLU A 2 -4.13 -21.41 -17.80
N GLN A 3 -5.19 -20.74 -18.26
CA GLN A 3 -5.22 -19.99 -19.52
C GLN A 3 -4.10 -18.93 -19.61
N TRP A 4 -3.74 -18.32 -18.46
CA TRP A 4 -2.62 -17.37 -18.35
C TRP A 4 -1.27 -17.95 -18.80
N PHE A 5 -0.91 -19.12 -18.29
CA PHE A 5 0.36 -19.78 -18.64
C PHE A 5 0.34 -20.33 -20.07
N GLN A 6 -0.82 -20.84 -20.52
CA GLN A 6 -0.99 -21.29 -21.90
C GLN A 6 -0.83 -20.15 -22.91
N ALA A 7 -1.41 -18.98 -22.62
CA ALA A 7 -1.26 -17.79 -23.46
C ALA A 7 0.21 -17.35 -23.57
N ALA A 8 0.96 -17.40 -22.46
CA ALA A 8 2.38 -17.08 -22.45
C ALA A 8 3.21 -18.09 -23.25
N GLN A 9 2.85 -19.38 -23.19
CA GLN A 9 3.48 -20.43 -23.98
C GLN A 9 3.15 -20.34 -25.48
N GLN A 10 1.93 -19.96 -25.84
CA GLN A 10 1.50 -19.86 -27.25
C GLN A 10 1.91 -18.55 -27.92
N GLY A 11 2.39 -17.57 -27.16
CA GLY A 11 2.80 -16.28 -27.71
C GLY A 11 1.65 -15.29 -27.87
N ASP A 12 0.52 -15.49 -27.17
CA ASP A 12 -0.62 -14.57 -27.18
C ASP A 12 -0.32 -13.30 -26.38
N TYR A 13 0.39 -12.39 -27.06
CA TYR A 13 0.82 -11.12 -26.49
C TYR A 13 -0.35 -10.26 -26.01
N GLN A 14 -1.47 -10.25 -26.75
CA GLN A 14 -2.59 -9.38 -26.43
C GLN A 14 -3.30 -9.85 -25.16
N TYR A 15 -3.52 -11.16 -25.04
CA TYR A 15 -4.09 -11.74 -23.83
C TYR A 15 -3.21 -11.49 -22.59
N ILE A 16 -1.89 -11.64 -22.72
CA ILE A 16 -0.96 -11.36 -21.61
C ILE A 16 -0.99 -9.88 -21.23
N LYS A 17 -1.02 -8.98 -22.22
CA LYS A 17 -1.08 -7.54 -21.99
C LYS A 17 -2.35 -7.12 -21.25
N ASP A 18 -3.49 -7.68 -21.65
CA ASP A 18 -4.79 -7.33 -21.05
C ASP A 18 -4.96 -7.93 -19.64
N ASN A 19 -4.27 -9.04 -19.34
CA ASN A 19 -4.36 -9.74 -18.06
C ASN A 19 -3.09 -9.61 -17.20
N ILE A 20 -2.31 -8.54 -17.38
CA ILE A 20 -1.01 -8.33 -16.71
C ILE A 20 -1.10 -8.38 -15.17
N ILE A 21 -2.28 -8.20 -14.60
CA ILE A 21 -2.53 -8.33 -13.16
C ILE A 21 -2.23 -9.74 -12.60
N LEU A 22 -2.18 -10.75 -13.47
CA LEU A 22 -1.80 -12.12 -13.12
C LEU A 22 -0.28 -12.35 -13.11
N ALA A 23 0.54 -11.34 -13.41
CA ALA A 23 1.99 -11.44 -13.33
C ALA A 23 2.44 -11.86 -11.91
N ARG A 24 3.57 -12.58 -11.83
CA ARG A 24 4.10 -13.24 -10.61
C ARG A 24 3.32 -14.46 -10.13
N SER A 25 2.23 -14.83 -10.80
CA SER A 25 1.60 -16.14 -10.58
C SER A 25 2.53 -17.27 -11.00
N VAL A 26 2.41 -18.42 -10.34
CA VAL A 26 3.22 -19.62 -10.60
C VAL A 26 2.33 -20.82 -10.88
N ASP A 27 2.72 -21.59 -11.89
CA ASP A 27 2.06 -22.84 -12.24
C ASP A 27 2.47 -23.95 -11.27
N GLN A 28 1.69 -24.10 -10.20
CA GLN A 28 1.95 -25.09 -9.13
C GLN A 28 1.95 -26.53 -9.65
N MET A 29 1.21 -26.82 -10.73
CA MET A 29 1.13 -28.16 -11.30
C MET A 29 2.40 -28.55 -12.06
N PHE A 30 3.14 -27.55 -12.58
CA PHE A 30 4.29 -27.76 -13.46
C PHE A 30 5.56 -27.12 -12.90
N GLY A 31 5.81 -27.30 -11.61
CA GLY A 31 7.07 -26.95 -10.97
C GLY A 31 7.26 -25.46 -10.75
N ASN A 32 6.19 -24.74 -10.42
CA ASN A 32 6.19 -23.31 -10.10
C ASN A 32 6.77 -22.42 -11.21
N LYS A 33 6.47 -22.73 -12.47
CA LYS A 33 6.89 -21.89 -13.59
C LYS A 33 6.01 -20.63 -13.68
N THR A 34 6.62 -19.50 -13.99
CA THR A 34 5.88 -18.26 -14.27
C THR A 34 5.50 -18.15 -15.75
N ALA A 35 4.66 -17.17 -16.10
CA ALA A 35 4.34 -16.90 -17.50
C ALA A 35 5.58 -16.49 -18.30
N MET A 36 6.48 -15.68 -17.74
CA MET A 36 7.73 -15.30 -18.39
C MET A 36 8.63 -16.51 -18.66
N MET A 37 8.63 -17.52 -17.78
CA MET A 37 9.37 -18.76 -18.01
C MET A 37 8.83 -19.55 -19.20
N TYR A 38 7.51 -19.66 -19.36
CA TYR A 38 6.91 -20.29 -20.53
C TYR A 38 7.22 -19.52 -21.82
N ALA A 39 7.04 -18.19 -21.79
CA ALA A 39 7.39 -17.34 -22.93
C ALA A 39 8.88 -17.42 -23.29
N ALA A 40 9.75 -17.54 -22.29
CA ALA A 40 11.19 -17.68 -22.48
C ALA A 40 11.60 -19.01 -23.11
N GLN A 41 10.87 -20.10 -22.82
CA GLN A 41 11.11 -21.40 -23.46
C GLN A 41 10.77 -21.41 -24.95
N GLU A 42 9.76 -20.64 -25.34
CA GLU A 42 9.24 -20.58 -26.72
C GLU A 42 9.74 -19.35 -27.49
N ASN A 43 10.75 -18.64 -26.96
CA ASN A 43 11.37 -17.45 -27.56
C ASN A 43 10.39 -16.28 -27.83
N HIS A 44 9.34 -16.12 -27.02
CA HIS A 44 8.36 -15.04 -27.15
C HIS A 44 8.84 -13.74 -26.49
N TYR A 45 9.87 -13.11 -27.07
CA TYR A 45 10.54 -11.93 -26.52
C TYR A 45 9.61 -10.73 -26.21
N LYS A 46 8.52 -10.54 -26.98
CA LYS A 46 7.53 -9.47 -26.71
C LYS A 46 6.81 -9.66 -25.39
N ILE A 47 6.49 -10.92 -25.05
CA ILE A 47 5.86 -11.29 -23.79
C ILE A 47 6.88 -11.18 -22.65
N VAL A 48 8.12 -11.61 -22.89
CA VAL A 48 9.21 -11.44 -21.92
C VAL A 48 9.40 -9.96 -21.57
N ASN A 49 9.42 -9.05 -22.56
CA ASN A 49 9.58 -7.61 -22.30
C ASN A 49 8.50 -7.00 -21.40
N ILE A 50 7.24 -7.43 -21.53
CA ILE A 50 6.14 -6.90 -20.71
C ILE A 50 6.10 -7.53 -19.32
N LEU A 51 6.56 -8.78 -19.18
CA LEU A 51 6.60 -9.48 -17.89
C LEU A 51 7.89 -9.23 -17.10
N LEU A 52 8.97 -8.79 -17.76
CA LEU A 52 10.29 -8.54 -17.17
C LEU A 52 10.23 -7.67 -15.91
N PRO A 53 9.49 -6.55 -15.84
CA PRO A 53 9.46 -5.72 -14.65
C PRO A 53 8.85 -6.41 -13.42
N PHE A 54 8.09 -7.49 -13.64
CA PHE A 54 7.34 -8.18 -12.59
C PHE A 54 7.99 -9.51 -12.18
N GLU A 55 8.56 -10.24 -13.14
CA GLU A 55 8.99 -11.63 -12.96
C GLU A 55 10.52 -11.85 -13.05
N ALA A 56 11.31 -10.79 -13.25
CA ALA A 56 12.77 -10.90 -13.29
C ALA A 56 13.34 -11.59 -12.03
N LYS A 57 14.30 -12.50 -12.25
CA LYS A 57 14.97 -13.31 -11.22
C LYS A 57 14.05 -14.28 -10.45
N MET A 58 12.77 -14.41 -10.80
CA MET A 58 11.93 -15.45 -10.22
C MET A 58 12.46 -16.84 -10.60
N GLN A 59 12.38 -17.78 -9.66
CA GLN A 59 12.89 -19.13 -9.83
C GLN A 59 11.77 -20.16 -9.71
N ASN A 60 11.80 -21.16 -10.58
CA ASN A 60 10.90 -22.30 -10.51
C ASN A 60 11.33 -23.29 -9.41
N ALA A 61 10.63 -24.42 -9.26
CA ALA A 61 10.94 -25.45 -8.26
C ALA A 61 12.34 -26.08 -8.39
N GLN A 62 13.01 -25.95 -9.53
CA GLN A 62 14.39 -26.38 -9.75
C GLN A 62 15.41 -25.24 -9.56
N GLY A 63 14.99 -24.08 -9.07
CA GLY A 63 15.82 -22.88 -8.97
C GLY A 63 16.09 -22.22 -10.32
N SER A 64 15.46 -22.67 -11.41
CA SER A 64 15.74 -22.15 -12.74
C SER A 64 14.94 -20.88 -13.00
N THR A 65 15.61 -19.84 -13.50
CA THR A 65 14.97 -18.62 -14.00
C THR A 65 14.53 -18.75 -15.45
N ALA A 66 13.88 -17.72 -15.99
CA ALA A 66 13.54 -17.66 -17.41
C ALA A 66 14.79 -17.75 -18.31
N LEU A 67 15.91 -17.13 -17.94
CA LEU A 67 17.17 -17.23 -18.69
C LEU A 67 17.73 -18.66 -18.74
N HIS A 68 17.68 -19.41 -17.62
CA HIS A 68 18.12 -20.82 -17.59
C HIS A 68 17.33 -21.69 -18.58
N LEU A 69 16.03 -21.42 -18.66
CA LEU A 69 15.12 -22.12 -19.56
C LEU A 69 15.33 -21.69 -21.02
N ALA A 70 15.54 -20.41 -21.27
CA ALA A 70 15.85 -19.85 -22.59
C ALA A 70 17.15 -20.43 -23.16
N VAL A 71 18.22 -20.51 -22.37
CA VAL A 71 19.48 -21.17 -22.77
C VAL A 71 19.23 -22.66 -23.08
N SER A 72 18.48 -23.34 -22.22
CA SER A 72 18.17 -24.75 -22.43
C SER A 72 17.36 -25.04 -23.69
N LYS A 73 16.66 -24.03 -24.22
CA LYS A 73 15.84 -24.08 -25.44
C LYS A 73 16.44 -23.31 -26.62
N SER A 74 17.64 -22.77 -26.47
CA SER A 74 18.30 -21.93 -27.47
C SER A 74 17.43 -20.74 -27.95
N SER A 75 16.71 -20.11 -27.02
CA SER A 75 15.82 -18.98 -27.31
C SER A 75 16.61 -17.67 -27.40
N PHE A 76 17.33 -17.50 -28.51
CA PHE A 76 18.35 -16.45 -28.71
C PHE A 76 17.87 -15.03 -28.43
N ASP A 77 16.67 -14.66 -28.87
CA ASP A 77 16.15 -13.28 -28.68
C ASP A 77 15.87 -12.99 -27.21
N VAL A 78 15.34 -13.98 -26.50
CA VAL A 78 15.09 -13.90 -25.06
C VAL A 78 16.41 -13.89 -24.28
N ILE A 79 17.41 -14.68 -24.68
CA ILE A 79 18.73 -14.70 -24.02
C ILE A 79 19.37 -13.31 -24.06
N LYS A 80 19.33 -12.62 -25.22
CA LYS A 80 19.84 -11.24 -25.35
C LYS A 80 19.19 -10.27 -24.37
N ILE A 81 17.89 -10.42 -24.14
CA ILE A 81 17.13 -9.54 -23.25
C ILE A 81 17.44 -9.87 -21.79
N LEU A 82 17.41 -11.15 -21.42
CA LEU A 82 17.50 -11.58 -20.02
C LEU A 82 18.93 -11.69 -19.49
N ALA A 83 19.95 -11.78 -20.36
CA ALA A 83 21.35 -11.90 -19.95
C ALA A 83 21.77 -10.77 -19.00
N THR A 84 21.37 -9.53 -19.25
CA THR A 84 21.71 -8.39 -18.38
C THR A 84 20.96 -8.37 -17.04
N PHE A 85 19.93 -9.19 -16.87
CA PHE A 85 19.07 -9.20 -15.67
C PHE A 85 19.22 -10.45 -14.82
N GLU A 86 19.57 -11.60 -15.40
CA GLU A 86 19.56 -12.90 -14.71
C GLU A 86 20.86 -13.71 -14.84
N SER A 87 21.93 -13.16 -15.44
CA SER A 87 23.20 -13.89 -15.64
C SER A 87 23.87 -14.37 -14.36
N ASP A 88 23.64 -13.68 -13.24
CA ASP A 88 24.21 -13.94 -11.93
C ASP A 88 23.45 -15.01 -11.13
N VAL A 89 22.24 -15.39 -11.57
CA VAL A 89 21.39 -16.31 -10.81
C VAL A 89 21.84 -17.75 -11.00
N ARG A 90 21.93 -18.51 -9.91
CA ARG A 90 22.25 -19.94 -9.90
C ARG A 90 21.01 -20.78 -9.61
N ASN A 91 20.85 -21.89 -10.33
CA ASN A 91 19.79 -22.86 -10.06
C ASN A 91 20.12 -23.79 -8.87
N ASN A 92 19.23 -24.73 -8.54
CA ASN A 92 19.44 -25.66 -7.41
C ASN A 92 20.63 -26.62 -7.61
N LYS A 93 21.16 -26.74 -8.83
CA LYS A 93 22.42 -27.47 -9.10
C LYS A 93 23.65 -26.59 -8.92
N GLY A 94 23.47 -25.36 -8.46
CA GLY A 94 24.50 -24.36 -8.30
C GLY A 94 25.00 -23.78 -9.63
N LYS A 95 24.29 -23.94 -10.74
CA LYS A 95 24.76 -23.53 -12.07
C LYS A 95 24.11 -22.25 -12.57
N THR A 96 24.86 -21.37 -13.23
CA THR A 96 24.34 -20.21 -13.98
C THR A 96 23.87 -20.62 -15.37
N ALA A 97 23.13 -19.74 -16.05
CA ALA A 97 22.70 -19.99 -17.43
C ALA A 97 23.88 -20.14 -18.40
N LEU A 98 24.97 -19.37 -18.21
CA LEU A 98 26.18 -19.49 -19.03
C LEU A 98 26.88 -20.83 -18.79
N GLU A 99 27.03 -21.26 -17.53
CA GLU A 99 27.63 -22.56 -17.18
C GLU A 99 26.85 -23.73 -17.82
N ILE A 100 25.51 -23.63 -17.91
CA ILE A 100 24.68 -24.60 -18.63
C ILE A 100 24.97 -24.62 -20.14
N ALA A 101 25.16 -23.44 -20.76
CA ALA A 101 25.50 -23.35 -22.18
C ALA A 101 26.88 -23.98 -22.48
N THR A 102 27.86 -23.72 -21.61
CA THR A 102 29.21 -24.30 -21.68
C THR A 102 29.16 -25.82 -21.59
N GLU A 103 28.43 -26.38 -20.63
CA GLU A 103 28.30 -27.83 -20.47
C GLU A 103 27.62 -28.52 -21.66
N LYS A 104 26.69 -27.82 -22.31
CA LYS A 104 26.00 -28.32 -23.51
C LYS A 104 26.77 -28.04 -24.80
N ASN A 105 27.96 -27.43 -24.72
CA ASN A 105 28.77 -27.01 -25.86
C ASN A 105 28.00 -26.13 -26.87
N GLN A 106 27.16 -25.22 -26.37
CA GLN A 106 26.35 -24.31 -27.19
C GLN A 106 27.15 -23.04 -27.54
N LEU A 107 28.13 -23.19 -28.44
CA LEU A 107 29.05 -22.11 -28.82
C LEU A 107 28.34 -20.82 -29.22
N ASP A 108 27.27 -20.90 -30.02
CA ASP A 108 26.50 -19.72 -30.45
C ASP A 108 25.91 -18.91 -29.29
N ILE A 109 25.52 -19.59 -28.20
CA ILE A 109 24.97 -18.95 -27.00
C ILE A 109 26.10 -18.36 -26.17
N ILE A 110 27.23 -19.07 -26.04
CA ILE A 110 28.42 -18.60 -25.33
C ILE A 110 28.95 -17.33 -26.00
N ASP A 111 29.10 -17.35 -27.33
CA ASP A 111 29.46 -16.20 -28.14
C ASP A 111 28.46 -15.06 -27.92
N LEU A 112 27.17 -15.36 -27.83
CA LEU A 112 26.15 -14.36 -27.57
C LEU A 112 26.27 -13.75 -26.16
N PHE A 113 26.66 -14.50 -25.14
CA PHE A 113 26.98 -13.95 -23.81
C PHE A 113 28.27 -13.11 -23.83
N GLU A 114 29.31 -13.55 -24.53
CA GLU A 114 30.58 -12.82 -24.64
C GLU A 114 30.44 -11.52 -25.44
N HIS A 115 29.75 -11.55 -26.58
CA HIS A 115 29.46 -10.37 -27.39
C HIS A 115 28.39 -9.48 -26.75
N SER A 116 27.48 -10.05 -25.95
CA SER A 116 26.58 -9.24 -25.10
C SER A 116 27.33 -8.59 -23.94
N SER A 117 28.44 -9.17 -23.45
CA SER A 117 29.28 -8.58 -22.40
C SER A 117 30.13 -7.39 -22.88
N MET A 118 30.30 -7.22 -24.19
CA MET A 118 30.85 -5.97 -24.77
C MET A 118 29.89 -4.78 -24.67
N TYR A 119 28.65 -4.98 -24.20
CA TYR A 119 27.80 -3.91 -23.71
C TYR A 119 27.98 -3.72 -22.19
N GLU A 120 29.19 -3.33 -21.80
CA GLU A 120 29.40 -2.64 -20.52
C GLU A 120 28.45 -1.43 -20.45
N PRO A 121 27.70 -1.23 -19.35
CA PRO A 121 26.97 0.01 -19.12
C PRO A 121 27.95 1.12 -18.70
N ARG A 122 28.89 1.48 -19.58
CA ARG A 122 29.76 2.66 -19.44
C ARG A 122 30.06 3.30 -20.79
N ALA A 123 29.48 4.48 -20.96
CA ALA A 123 29.90 5.55 -21.87
C ALA A 123 29.94 5.23 -23.38
N SER A 124 28.79 5.39 -24.05
CA SER A 124 28.62 6.38 -25.12
C SER A 124 27.22 6.24 -25.74
N ALA A 125 26.28 7.06 -25.30
CA ALA A 125 24.97 7.21 -25.94
C ALA A 125 25.06 7.89 -27.33
N SER A 126 26.21 7.86 -27.99
CA SER A 126 26.53 8.65 -29.18
C SER A 126 26.75 7.83 -30.45
N PHE A 127 26.65 6.49 -30.44
CA PHE A 127 27.07 5.70 -31.61
C PHE A 127 26.00 4.88 -32.36
N ILE A 128 24.72 4.88 -31.93
CA ILE A 128 23.68 4.19 -32.71
C ILE A 128 22.48 5.11 -32.94
N LEU A 129 22.59 6.11 -33.83
CA LEU A 129 21.42 6.74 -34.42
C LEU A 129 21.68 6.98 -35.92
N LEU A 130 20.90 6.32 -36.79
CA LEU A 130 20.73 6.73 -38.18
C LEU A 130 20.22 8.19 -38.20
N PRO A 131 20.79 9.10 -39.02
CA PRO A 131 20.65 10.55 -38.80
C PRO A 131 19.23 11.12 -38.97
N ASP A 132 18.40 10.53 -39.84
CA ASP A 132 17.23 11.27 -40.35
C ASP A 132 15.87 10.90 -39.72
N VAL A 133 15.70 9.70 -39.14
CA VAL A 133 14.43 9.32 -38.49
C VAL A 133 14.45 9.54 -36.98
N LYS A 134 15.65 9.46 -36.36
CA LYS A 134 15.80 9.56 -34.91
C LYS A 134 15.68 10.98 -34.39
N ASN A 135 16.10 12.02 -35.12
CA ASN A 135 16.13 13.37 -34.53
C ASN A 135 14.75 13.97 -34.28
N GLU A 136 13.74 13.71 -35.13
CA GLU A 136 12.41 14.31 -34.93
C GLU A 136 11.56 13.55 -33.89
N GLN A 137 11.48 12.22 -33.97
CA GLN A 137 10.73 11.42 -33.00
C GLN A 137 11.40 11.42 -31.61
N LEU A 138 12.73 11.38 -31.54
CA LEU A 138 13.46 11.47 -30.27
C LEU A 138 13.29 12.86 -29.64
N SER A 139 13.31 13.93 -30.44
CA SER A 139 13.05 15.29 -29.93
C SER A 139 11.62 15.42 -29.39
N LYS A 140 10.62 14.86 -30.09
CA LYS A 140 9.22 14.81 -29.61
C LYS A 140 9.10 14.02 -28.31
N LEU A 141 9.72 12.84 -28.24
CA LEU A 141 9.70 12.00 -27.03
C LEU A 141 10.44 12.65 -25.85
N GLN A 142 11.55 13.34 -26.11
CA GLN A 142 12.28 14.09 -25.08
C GLN A 142 11.44 15.24 -24.53
N LYS A 143 10.81 16.05 -25.40
CA LYS A 143 9.88 17.11 -24.98
C LYS A 143 8.73 16.55 -24.14
N MET A 144 8.11 15.46 -24.60
CA MET A 144 7.03 14.81 -23.86
C MET A 144 7.50 14.29 -22.49
N ASN A 145 8.71 13.73 -22.40
CA ASN A 145 9.28 13.26 -21.14
C ASN A 145 9.55 14.43 -20.17
N ASP A 146 10.03 15.56 -20.67
CA ASP A 146 10.28 16.75 -19.85
C ASP A 146 8.97 17.42 -19.40
N GLU A 147 7.95 17.45 -20.25
CA GLU A 147 6.59 17.88 -19.89
C GLU A 147 5.94 16.96 -18.84
N LEU A 148 6.11 15.64 -18.98
CA LEU A 148 5.63 14.66 -18.01
C LEU A 148 6.33 14.85 -16.65
N LYS A 149 7.64 15.05 -16.64
CA LYS A 149 8.38 15.34 -15.40
C LYS A 149 7.92 16.64 -14.75
N LEU A 150 7.66 17.68 -15.55
CA LEU A 150 7.16 18.96 -15.03
C LEU A 150 5.76 18.78 -14.43
N THR A 151 4.89 18.05 -15.11
CA THR A 151 3.53 17.75 -14.63
C THR A 151 3.56 16.91 -13.36
N LEU A 152 4.43 15.91 -13.30
CA LEU A 152 4.63 15.09 -12.11
C LEU A 152 5.08 15.93 -10.92
N ARG A 153 6.06 16.83 -11.09
CA ARG A 153 6.50 17.75 -10.03
C ARG A 153 5.39 18.66 -9.55
N LYS A 154 4.56 19.19 -10.45
CA LYS A 154 3.37 19.99 -10.09
C LYS A 154 2.37 19.16 -9.29
N GLN A 155 2.10 17.93 -9.71
CA GLN A 155 1.18 17.04 -9.00
C GLN A 155 1.71 16.67 -7.61
N GLU A 156 3.01 16.41 -7.47
CA GLU A 156 3.64 16.16 -6.17
C GLU A 156 3.54 17.37 -5.25
N GLN A 157 3.66 18.59 -5.78
CA GLN A 157 3.47 19.81 -5.01
C GLN A 157 2.02 19.98 -4.55
N ILE A 158 1.05 19.79 -5.45
CA ILE A 158 -0.38 19.81 -5.11
C ILE A 158 -0.69 18.76 -4.04
N ASN A 159 -0.16 17.55 -4.18
CA ASN A 159 -0.38 16.48 -3.19
C ASN A 159 0.23 16.84 -1.82
N LYS A 160 1.38 17.53 -1.78
CA LYS A 160 1.98 18.04 -0.54
C LYS A 160 1.12 19.14 0.10
N GLU A 161 0.66 20.09 -0.69
CA GLU A 161 -0.24 21.17 -0.23
C GLU A 161 -1.54 20.59 0.32
N PHE A 162 -2.17 19.67 -0.42
CA PHE A 162 -3.38 18.98 0.03
C PHE A 162 -3.17 18.23 1.35
N LYS A 163 -2.06 17.49 1.47
CA LYS A 163 -1.71 16.78 2.72
C LYS A 163 -1.57 17.76 3.89
N PHE A 164 -0.93 18.91 3.67
CA PHE A 164 -0.79 19.94 4.69
C PHE A 164 -2.14 20.53 5.10
N THR A 165 -2.99 20.89 4.14
CA THR A 165 -4.33 21.44 4.40
C THR A 165 -5.22 20.46 5.18
N VAL A 166 -5.20 19.16 4.84
CA VAL A 166 -5.96 18.15 5.59
C VAL A 166 -5.48 18.05 7.04
N GLN A 167 -4.16 18.12 7.26
CA GLN A 167 -3.60 18.09 8.62
C GLN A 167 -3.95 19.34 9.43
N SER A 168 -3.88 20.53 8.83
CA SER A 168 -4.24 21.78 9.51
C SER A 168 -5.73 21.80 9.89
N LEU A 169 -6.61 21.41 8.97
CA LEU A 169 -8.05 21.30 9.23
C LEU A 169 -8.36 20.29 10.34
N GLY A 170 -7.68 19.14 10.35
CA GLY A 170 -7.86 18.14 11.41
C GLY A 170 -7.43 18.66 12.79
N ASN A 171 -6.36 19.45 12.86
CA ASN A 171 -5.90 20.07 14.11
C ASN A 171 -6.84 21.18 14.60
N GLU A 172 -7.34 22.03 13.69
CA GLU A 172 -8.32 23.07 14.01
C GLU A 172 -9.60 22.47 14.59
N GLN A 173 -10.17 21.45 13.92
CA GLN A 173 -11.37 20.76 14.42
C GLN A 173 -11.15 20.13 15.80
N LYS A 174 -9.96 19.54 16.03
CA LYS A 174 -9.62 18.97 17.33
C LYS A 174 -9.52 20.04 18.42
N ASN A 175 -8.96 21.21 18.11
CA ASN A 175 -8.89 22.33 19.04
C ASN A 175 -10.28 22.87 19.37
N ASP A 176 -11.16 23.04 18.37
CA ASP A 176 -12.54 23.47 18.57
C ASP A 176 -13.33 22.51 19.47
N LEU A 177 -13.15 21.20 19.26
CA LEU A 177 -13.77 20.17 20.10
C LEU A 177 -13.23 20.22 21.53
N CYS A 178 -11.93 20.44 21.73
CA CYS A 178 -11.31 20.58 23.05
C CYS A 178 -11.88 21.78 23.82
N ILE A 179 -12.03 22.93 23.15
CA ILE A 179 -12.63 24.14 23.74
C ILE A 179 -14.09 23.89 24.12
N LYS A 180 -14.88 23.28 23.23
CA LYS A 180 -16.27 22.91 23.53
C LYS A 180 -16.37 21.96 24.72
N GLU A 181 -15.50 20.97 24.80
CA GLU A 181 -15.46 20.03 25.93
C GLU A 181 -15.13 20.74 27.25
N GLN A 182 -14.17 21.68 27.24
CA GLN A 182 -13.84 22.49 28.41
C GLN A 182 -15.02 23.38 28.85
N ASN A 183 -15.72 24.02 27.91
CA ASN A 183 -16.88 24.85 28.22
C ASN A 183 -18.03 24.02 28.82
N ILE A 184 -18.35 22.86 28.24
CA ILE A 184 -19.38 21.96 28.77
C ILE A 184 -19.03 21.49 30.20
N LYS A 185 -17.75 21.19 30.46
CA LYS A 185 -17.29 20.82 31.81
C LYS A 185 -17.46 21.97 32.81
N ALA A 186 -17.12 23.21 32.41
CA ALA A 186 -17.28 24.38 33.25
C ALA A 186 -18.77 24.65 33.57
N GLU A 187 -19.64 24.62 32.55
CA GLU A 187 -21.09 24.77 32.75
C GLU A 187 -21.66 23.68 33.67
N LYS A 188 -21.25 22.42 33.47
CA LYS A 188 -21.66 21.31 34.33
C LYS A 188 -21.28 21.56 35.79
N MET A 189 -20.05 22.01 36.06
CA MET A 189 -19.58 22.32 37.40
C MET A 189 -20.39 23.45 38.06
N GLU A 190 -20.77 24.48 37.28
CA GLU A 190 -21.63 25.55 37.78
C GLU A 190 -23.03 25.04 38.17
N TYR A 191 -23.61 24.14 37.38
CA TYR A 191 -24.89 23.51 37.72
C TYR A 191 -24.78 22.60 38.94
N GLU A 192 -23.70 21.84 39.09
CA GLU A 192 -23.45 20.99 40.27
C GLU A 192 -23.38 21.84 41.54
N MET A 193 -22.68 22.98 41.52
CA MET A 193 -22.65 23.91 42.65
C MET A 193 -24.04 24.48 43.00
N LYS A 194 -24.85 24.84 41.99
CA LYS A 194 -26.21 25.34 42.22
C LYS A 194 -27.11 24.27 42.85
N LEU A 195 -26.98 23.02 42.41
CA LEU A 195 -27.73 21.90 42.98
C LEU A 195 -27.35 21.68 44.44
N GLU A 196 -26.06 21.68 44.76
CA GLU A 196 -25.58 21.49 46.13
C GLU A 196 -26.07 22.60 47.08
N TYR A 197 -26.12 23.85 46.60
CA TYR A 197 -26.71 24.96 47.36
C TYR A 197 -28.20 24.75 47.65
N ILE A 198 -28.98 24.39 46.62
CA ILE A 198 -30.42 24.14 46.76
C ILE A 198 -30.66 22.97 47.72
N ASP A 199 -29.87 21.91 47.62
CA ASP A 199 -29.99 20.76 48.52
C ASP A 199 -29.76 21.17 49.98
N ALA A 200 -28.78 22.03 50.25
CA ALA A 200 -28.54 22.57 51.59
C ALA A 200 -29.74 23.39 52.11
N GLU A 201 -30.30 24.25 51.27
CA GLU A 201 -31.46 25.09 51.62
C GLU A 201 -32.71 24.23 51.89
N VAL A 202 -32.93 23.18 51.09
CA VAL A 202 -34.00 22.21 51.30
C VAL A 202 -33.84 21.46 52.63
N GLN A 203 -32.61 21.08 53.01
CA GLN A 203 -32.36 20.41 54.29
C GLN A 203 -32.65 21.35 55.48
N GLN A 204 -32.27 22.62 55.37
CA GLN A 204 -32.59 23.61 56.40
C GLN A 204 -34.11 23.78 56.57
N LEU A 205 -34.84 23.96 55.48
CA LEU A 205 -36.30 24.07 55.53
C LEU A 205 -36.97 22.81 56.11
N LYS A 206 -36.47 21.63 55.78
CA LYS A 206 -36.96 20.37 56.37
C LYS A 206 -36.77 20.34 57.88
N GLN A 207 -35.64 20.84 58.37
CA GLN A 207 -35.37 20.91 59.82
C GLN A 207 -36.35 21.89 60.49
N GLU A 208 -36.55 23.07 59.93
CA GLU A 208 -37.50 24.07 60.46
C GLU A 208 -38.94 23.53 60.50
N VAL A 209 -39.38 22.82 59.46
CA VAL A 209 -40.70 22.16 59.43
C VAL A 209 -40.82 21.12 60.54
N ASN A 210 -39.82 20.27 60.72
CA ASN A 210 -39.82 19.25 61.78
C ASN A 210 -39.83 19.86 63.20
N GLU A 211 -39.16 21.00 63.40
CA GLU A 211 -39.23 21.75 64.66
C GLU A 211 -40.65 22.29 64.92
N LEU A 212 -41.31 22.85 63.90
CA LEU A 212 -42.69 23.33 64.00
C LEU A 212 -43.69 22.21 64.28
N GLU A 213 -43.53 21.04 63.65
CA GLU A 213 -44.36 19.86 63.91
C GLU A 213 -44.26 19.42 65.37
N ASN A 214 -43.04 19.36 65.93
CA ASN A 214 -42.83 19.04 67.34
C ASN A 214 -43.52 20.03 68.29
N VAL A 215 -43.44 21.34 68.00
CA VAL A 215 -44.13 22.36 68.79
C VAL A 215 -45.65 22.19 68.72
N ALA A 216 -46.20 21.94 67.53
CA ALA A 216 -47.63 21.72 67.35
C ALA A 216 -48.12 20.48 68.13
N GLU A 217 -47.36 19.39 68.14
CA GLU A 217 -47.65 18.20 68.95
C GLU A 217 -47.69 18.51 70.44
N GLN A 218 -46.71 19.24 70.96
CA GLN A 218 -46.66 19.65 72.37
C GLN A 218 -47.87 20.50 72.76
N VAL A 219 -48.24 21.49 71.93
CA VAL A 219 -49.41 22.33 72.15
C VAL A 219 -50.69 21.48 72.17
N MET A 220 -50.84 20.55 71.22
CA MET A 220 -51.99 19.64 71.19
C MET A 220 -52.08 18.77 72.46
N GLN A 221 -50.95 18.27 72.99
CA GLN A 221 -50.94 17.51 74.24
C GLN A 221 -51.39 18.37 75.43
N LEU A 222 -50.88 19.60 75.55
CA LEU A 222 -51.26 20.53 76.62
C LEU A 222 -52.75 20.89 76.59
N VAL A 223 -53.30 21.11 75.39
CA VAL A 223 -54.74 21.35 75.20
C VAL A 223 -55.56 20.14 75.66
N LYS A 224 -55.18 18.92 75.26
CA LYS A 224 -55.84 17.68 75.71
C LYS A 224 -55.80 17.53 77.24
N GLN A 225 -54.67 17.81 77.88
CA GLN A 225 -54.55 17.77 79.35
C GLN A 225 -55.49 18.76 80.04
N LYS A 226 -55.54 20.02 79.57
CA LYS A 226 -56.43 21.06 80.13
C LYS A 226 -57.91 20.74 79.96
N ILE A 227 -58.31 20.14 78.83
CA ILE A 227 -59.69 19.71 78.61
C ILE A 227 -60.05 18.59 79.61
N THR A 228 -59.19 17.59 79.78
CA THR A 228 -59.42 16.45 80.69
C THR A 228 -59.48 16.87 82.17
N GLN A 229 -58.76 17.91 82.57
CA GLN A 229 -58.82 18.47 83.92
C GLN A 229 -60.11 19.25 84.21
N LYS A 230 -60.82 19.74 83.19
CA LYS A 230 -62.09 20.48 83.35
C LYS A 230 -63.34 19.59 83.33
N THR A 231 -63.22 18.34 82.89
CA THR A 231 -64.33 17.37 82.79
C THR A 231 -64.37 16.34 83.93
N LYS A 232 -63.45 16.42 84.89
CA LYS A 232 -63.51 15.72 86.20
C LYS A 232 -64.03 16.65 87.28
#